data_AF-A0A7D4U2X4-F1
#
_entry.id   AF-A0A7D4U2X4-F1
#
_cell.length_a   1.000
_cell.length_b   1.000
_cell.length_c   1.000
_cell.angle_alpha   90.00
_cell.angle_beta   90.00
_cell.angle_gamma   90.00
#
_symmetry.space_group_name_H-M   'P 1'
#
loop_
_entity.id
_entity.type
_entity.pdbx_description
1 polymer ?
#
loop_
_entity_poly.entity_id
_entity_poly.type
_entity_poly.pdbx_seq_one_letter_code
_entity_poly.pdbx_strand_id
1 'polypeptide(L)'
;MNMFLRAAAAVAAIALAGAALAGCASSSTDATASGGTDTGAKRIKFVINGTLGDKSFFDSAQAGLDEIADEYGYEVQTIELGSERTKWAPGFEDAAAAGDYDIFVAGTFDAVDFISTLAPQYPDQDFWLFDATADYDGVNGGCSNDCENVYSITFKQNEAGYLAGYMAAGTLAAGTLPGAEDATKAGVIGAVEIPVIADFLVGFEAGFEAGGGSSSDVLSQYIGGSLPFADAPRAKEIATSMYGQGAGIVWPVAGSSGFGVFEAAVEQERYAFGIDSDQSETLEKPEQQERVITSILKNVGAALVDAAQRDADGDLPYGTSESLGLKEGAVGYVDNAQYEQFVPQNVRDEVVEISTQIADGSITVPSAF
;
A
#
# COMPACT_ATOMS: atom_id res chain seq x y z
N MET A 1 84.39 22.02 43.75
CA MET A 1 84.04 23.45 43.79
C MET A 1 82.54 23.53 44.04
N ASN A 2 82.19 23.89 45.28
CA ASN A 2 80.88 24.25 45.85
C ASN A 2 79.68 23.34 45.48
N MET A 3 79.24 22.37 46.28
CA MET A 3 78.86 22.41 47.72
C MET A 3 77.71 23.40 48.00
N PHE A 4 76.85 23.01 48.95
CA PHE A 4 75.63 23.65 49.49
C PHE A 4 74.31 23.11 48.88
N LEU A 5 73.34 22.56 49.64
CA LEU A 5 73.27 22.16 51.03
C LEU A 5 71.94 21.39 51.25
N ARG A 6 72.00 20.21 51.90
CA ARG A 6 71.12 19.64 52.96
C ARG A 6 69.63 20.07 53.00
N ALA A 7 68.65 19.18 53.20
CA ALA A 7 68.56 18.34 54.39
C ALA A 7 67.50 17.23 54.26
N ALA A 8 67.77 16.14 54.98
CA ALA A 8 66.92 14.97 55.23
C ALA A 8 66.13 15.10 56.54
N ALA A 9 65.01 14.37 56.65
CA ALA A 9 64.50 13.63 57.83
C ALA A 9 62.98 13.39 57.62
N ALA A 10 62.44 12.19 57.42
CA ALA A 10 62.47 10.95 58.20
C ALA A 10 61.45 10.89 59.36
N VAL A 11 60.64 9.82 59.31
CA VAL A 11 59.96 9.09 60.41
C VAL A 11 58.71 9.72 61.05
N ALA A 12 57.55 9.07 60.89
CA ALA A 12 56.89 8.28 61.95
C ALA A 12 55.43 7.97 61.60
N ALA A 13 55.12 6.68 61.50
CA ALA A 13 53.77 6.13 61.52
C ALA A 13 53.24 6.01 62.97
N ILE A 14 51.96 5.61 63.07
CA ILE A 14 51.16 5.18 64.25
C ILE A 14 50.11 6.25 64.65
N ALA A 15 48.90 6.22 64.08
CA ALA A 15 47.73 5.38 64.39
C ALA A 15 46.86 5.91 65.54
N LEU A 16 45.60 6.27 65.26
CA LEU A 16 44.40 5.54 65.71
C LEU A 16 43.11 6.23 65.21
N ALA A 17 42.05 5.42 65.18
CA ALA A 17 40.79 5.59 64.46
C ALA A 17 39.84 6.69 64.97
N GLY A 18 38.98 7.15 64.06
CA GLY A 18 37.77 7.93 64.35
C GLY A 18 36.99 8.20 63.06
N ALA A 19 35.91 7.46 62.84
CA ALA A 19 35.11 7.44 61.62
C ALA A 19 34.39 8.77 61.32
N ALA A 20 34.32 9.15 60.04
CA ALA A 20 33.18 9.87 59.44
C ALA A 20 33.20 9.75 57.90
N LEU A 21 31.98 9.80 57.34
CA LEU A 21 31.49 9.36 56.04
C LEU A 21 32.02 10.10 54.78
N ALA A 22 31.61 9.53 53.63
CA ALA A 22 31.76 9.92 52.22
C ALA A 22 33.07 9.42 51.58
N GLY A 23 33.07 8.56 50.55
CA GLY A 23 32.06 8.25 49.55
C GLY A 23 32.76 8.30 48.21
N CYS A 24 33.21 7.14 47.71
CA CYS A 24 33.59 6.83 46.32
C CYS A 24 34.20 5.42 46.31
N ALA A 25 33.37 4.41 46.14
CA ALA A 25 33.82 3.05 45.84
C ALA A 25 33.74 2.86 44.33
N SER A 26 34.91 2.82 43.68
CA SER A 26 35.08 2.26 42.35
C SER A 26 35.18 0.74 42.47
N SER A 27 34.12 0.04 42.12
CA SER A 27 34.13 -1.40 41.85
C SER A 27 33.05 -1.76 40.82
N SER A 28 33.52 -2.13 39.62
CA SER A 28 32.96 -3.12 38.70
C SER A 28 31.43 -3.19 38.55
N THR A 29 30.94 -2.69 37.41
CA THR A 29 29.71 -3.21 36.79
C THR A 29 29.86 -3.17 35.28
N ASP A 30 29.58 -4.32 34.68
CA ASP A 30 29.29 -4.63 33.28
C ASP A 30 29.33 -3.48 32.28
N ALA A 31 30.35 -3.51 31.42
CA ALA A 31 30.23 -2.93 30.09
C ALA A 31 29.31 -3.86 29.28
N THR A 32 28.00 -3.67 29.44
CA THR A 32 27.05 -3.99 28.39
C THR A 32 27.48 -3.15 27.19
N ALA A 33 28.18 -3.79 26.26
CA ALA A 33 28.32 -3.27 24.92
C ALA A 33 26.90 -3.28 24.33
N SER A 34 26.17 -2.20 24.56
CA SER A 34 25.10 -1.79 23.66
C SER A 34 25.80 -1.46 22.35
N GLY A 35 25.94 -2.47 21.50
CA GLY A 35 26.15 -2.26 20.08
C GLY A 35 24.90 -1.55 19.57
N GLY A 36 24.91 -0.22 19.65
CA GLY A 36 24.06 0.58 18.79
C GLY A 36 24.55 0.31 17.38
N THR A 37 23.77 -0.47 16.64
CA THR A 37 23.78 -0.40 15.18
C THR A 37 23.55 1.05 14.82
N ASP A 38 24.48 1.62 14.06
CA ASP A 38 24.20 2.81 13.25
C ASP A 38 23.02 2.41 12.35
N THR A 39 21.81 2.90 12.65
CA THR A 39 20.59 2.42 11.96
C THR A 39 20.46 2.97 10.55
N GLY A 40 21.35 3.88 10.13
CA GLY A 40 21.27 4.50 8.80
C GLY A 40 19.90 5.13 8.54
N ALA A 41 19.28 5.73 9.56
CA ALA A 41 17.94 6.31 9.47
C ALA A 41 17.84 7.27 8.27
N LYS A 42 16.95 6.97 7.34
CA LYS A 42 16.71 7.74 6.12
C LYS A 42 15.53 8.69 6.29
N ARG A 43 15.50 9.73 5.47
CA ARG A 43 14.37 10.66 5.34
C ARG A 43 13.59 10.28 4.09
N ILE A 44 12.33 9.93 4.27
CA ILE A 44 11.39 9.66 3.19
C ILE A 44 10.55 10.91 2.93
N LYS A 45 10.46 11.29 1.66
CA LYS A 45 9.47 12.25 1.18
C LYS A 45 8.44 11.55 0.32
N PHE A 46 7.20 11.47 0.82
CA PHE A 46 6.09 10.88 0.10
C PHE A 46 5.23 11.97 -0.55
N VAL A 47 5.14 11.96 -1.87
CA VAL A 47 4.35 12.94 -2.63
C VAL A 47 3.14 12.27 -3.26
N ILE A 48 1.96 12.77 -2.91
CA ILE A 48 0.66 12.23 -3.28
C ILE A 48 0.01 13.16 -4.31
N ASN A 49 -0.26 12.66 -5.52
CA ASN A 49 -1.09 13.31 -6.54
C ASN A 49 -2.61 13.15 -6.23
N GLY A 50 -2.97 13.43 -4.99
CA GLY A 50 -4.25 13.14 -4.38
C GLY A 50 -4.25 13.60 -2.92
N THR A 51 -5.06 12.95 -2.10
CA THR A 51 -5.11 13.18 -0.64
C THR A 51 -5.15 11.85 0.09
N LEU A 52 -4.68 11.86 1.33
CA LEU A 52 -5.00 10.84 2.32
C LEU A 52 -6.51 10.91 2.68
N GLY A 53 -6.97 9.92 3.42
CA GLY A 53 -8.36 9.74 3.80
C GLY A 53 -9.20 9.02 2.73
N ASP A 54 -8.55 8.41 1.72
CA ASP A 54 -9.22 7.57 0.73
C ASP A 54 -9.64 6.20 1.29
N LYS A 55 -9.16 5.85 2.49
CA LYS A 55 -9.37 4.57 3.18
C LYS A 55 -9.01 3.36 2.31
N SER A 56 -8.11 3.56 1.34
CA SER A 56 -7.90 2.66 0.23
C SER A 56 -6.41 2.62 -0.13
N PHE A 57 -6.00 3.34 -1.18
CA PHE A 57 -4.73 3.18 -1.86
C PHE A 57 -3.62 4.03 -1.24
N PHE A 58 -3.85 5.33 -1.08
CA PHE A 58 -2.88 6.24 -0.49
C PHE A 58 -2.78 6.09 1.03
N ASP A 59 -3.90 5.77 1.70
CA ASP A 59 -3.87 5.43 3.12
C ASP A 59 -3.12 4.12 3.38
N SER A 60 -3.19 3.14 2.47
CA SER A 60 -2.36 1.92 2.54
C SER A 60 -0.87 2.26 2.44
N ALA A 61 -0.50 3.12 1.48
CA ALA A 61 0.89 3.57 1.34
C ALA A 61 1.38 4.30 2.59
N GLN A 62 0.59 5.24 3.12
CA GLN A 62 0.93 5.97 4.34
C GLN A 62 1.08 5.04 5.54
N ALA A 63 0.19 4.06 5.71
CA ALA A 63 0.30 3.10 6.82
C ALA A 63 1.61 2.30 6.77
N GLY A 64 2.04 1.87 5.59
CA GLY A 64 3.34 1.21 5.43
C GLY A 64 4.53 2.15 5.69
N LEU A 65 4.43 3.41 5.30
CA LEU A 65 5.46 4.40 5.60
C LEU A 65 5.55 4.73 7.09
N ASP A 66 4.41 4.78 7.78
CA ASP A 66 4.37 4.94 9.24
C ASP A 66 5.00 3.73 9.94
N GLU A 67 4.74 2.52 9.46
CA GLU A 67 5.41 1.29 9.94
C GLU A 67 6.93 1.35 9.71
N ILE A 68 7.38 1.81 8.54
CA ILE A 68 8.81 2.01 8.26
C ILE A 68 9.43 3.03 9.22
N ALA A 69 8.72 4.12 9.52
CA ALA A 69 9.19 5.12 10.48
C ALA A 69 9.36 4.52 11.88
N ASP A 70 8.40 3.71 12.32
CA ASP A 70 8.42 3.06 13.63
C ASP A 70 9.50 1.97 13.73
N GLU A 71 9.67 1.15 12.69
CA GLU A 71 10.60 0.02 12.70
C GLU A 71 12.07 0.41 12.48
N TYR A 72 12.33 1.32 11.53
CA TYR A 72 13.69 1.69 11.13
C TYR A 72 14.14 3.05 11.69
N GLY A 73 13.23 3.79 12.35
CA GLY A 73 13.50 5.14 12.84
C GLY A 73 13.63 6.17 11.72
N TYR A 74 13.03 5.90 10.55
CA TYR A 74 13.05 6.81 9.41
C TYR A 74 12.15 8.03 9.67
N GLU A 75 12.48 9.15 9.04
CA GLU A 75 11.65 10.35 9.09
C GLU A 75 10.77 10.42 7.84
N VAL A 76 9.44 10.40 8.00
CA VAL A 76 8.50 10.48 6.86
C VAL A 76 7.88 11.88 6.80
N GLN A 77 8.00 12.52 5.64
CA GLN A 77 7.27 13.73 5.30
C GLN A 77 6.31 13.47 4.14
N THR A 78 5.02 13.64 4.39
CA THR A 78 3.98 13.49 3.36
C THR A 78 3.53 14.85 2.81
N ILE A 79 3.38 14.93 1.49
CA ILE A 79 2.91 16.11 0.75
C ILE A 79 1.68 15.72 -0.09
N GLU A 80 0.53 16.27 0.26
CA GLU A 80 -0.72 16.08 -0.49
C GLU A 80 -0.92 17.21 -1.50
N LEU A 81 -0.87 16.90 -2.80
CA LEU A 81 -1.06 17.88 -3.88
C LEU A 81 -2.55 18.08 -4.24
N GLY A 82 -3.43 17.24 -3.68
CA GLY A 82 -4.84 17.19 -4.03
C GLY A 82 -5.08 16.67 -5.44
N SER A 83 -6.34 16.67 -5.88
CA SER A 83 -6.72 16.09 -7.18
C SER A 83 -6.63 17.08 -8.37
N GLU A 84 -6.23 18.33 -8.12
CA GLU A 84 -6.09 19.34 -9.17
C GLU A 84 -4.78 19.13 -9.96
N ARG A 85 -4.88 18.54 -11.16
CA ARG A 85 -3.72 18.19 -11.99
C ARG A 85 -2.74 19.34 -12.26
N THR A 86 -3.21 20.60 -12.29
CA THR A 86 -2.36 21.78 -12.48
C THR A 86 -1.39 22.03 -11.31
N LYS A 87 -1.65 21.45 -10.14
CA LYS A 87 -0.79 21.55 -8.95
C LYS A 87 0.28 20.45 -8.91
N TRP A 88 0.12 19.39 -9.68
CA TRP A 88 0.99 18.21 -9.57
C TRP A 88 2.42 18.52 -10.02
N ALA A 89 2.62 18.97 -11.26
CA ALA A 89 3.95 19.28 -11.78
C ALA A 89 4.79 20.20 -10.86
N PRO A 90 4.32 21.42 -10.49
CA PRO A 90 5.09 22.27 -9.60
C PRO A 90 5.27 21.65 -8.20
N GLY A 91 4.30 20.87 -7.71
CA GLY A 91 4.41 20.20 -6.41
C GLY A 91 5.49 19.11 -6.36
N PHE A 92 5.58 18.28 -7.40
CA PHE A 92 6.65 17.29 -7.54
C PHE A 92 8.02 17.95 -7.69
N GLU A 93 8.12 19.00 -8.52
CA GLU A 93 9.35 19.77 -8.71
C GLU A 93 9.83 20.42 -7.41
N ASP A 94 8.95 21.11 -6.68
CA ASP A 94 9.27 21.76 -5.41
C ASP A 94 9.69 20.73 -4.35
N ALA A 95 8.98 19.60 -4.27
CA ALA A 95 9.29 18.53 -3.33
C ALA A 95 10.69 17.93 -3.58
N ALA A 96 11.02 17.66 -4.84
CA ALA A 96 12.30 17.09 -5.24
C ALA A 96 13.47 18.07 -5.08
N ALA A 97 13.25 19.36 -5.36
CA ALA A 97 14.27 20.40 -5.26
C ALA A 97 14.65 20.75 -3.81
N ALA A 98 13.84 20.36 -2.82
CA ALA A 98 14.09 20.66 -1.41
C ALA A 98 15.38 20.03 -0.86
N GLY A 99 15.79 18.86 -1.40
CA GLY A 99 17.04 18.17 -1.02
C GLY A 99 17.10 17.71 0.45
N ASP A 100 15.96 17.66 1.14
CA ASP A 100 15.80 17.30 2.55
C ASP A 100 15.28 15.86 2.74
N TYR A 101 15.43 15.01 1.72
CA TYR A 101 15.11 13.58 1.75
C TYR A 101 16.35 12.74 1.36
N ASP A 102 16.22 11.43 1.50
CA ASP A 102 17.13 10.41 0.98
C ASP A 102 16.37 9.50 -0.01
N ILE A 103 15.08 9.23 0.26
CA ILE A 103 14.17 8.48 -0.62
C ILE A 103 12.95 9.35 -0.96
N PHE A 104 12.65 9.47 -2.26
CA PHE A 104 11.43 10.09 -2.77
C PHE A 104 10.43 9.00 -3.17
N VAL A 105 9.27 8.98 -2.52
CA VAL A 105 8.21 8.00 -2.78
C VAL A 105 7.07 8.68 -3.52
N ALA A 106 6.61 8.05 -4.59
CA ALA A 106 5.39 8.43 -5.29
C ALA A 106 4.75 7.20 -5.93
N GLY A 107 3.50 7.31 -6.34
CA GLY A 107 2.84 6.21 -7.03
C GLY A 107 1.79 6.67 -8.02
N THR A 108 1.18 5.70 -8.70
CA THR A 108 0.22 5.84 -9.81
C THR A 108 0.83 6.05 -11.19
N PHE A 109 0.05 5.71 -12.21
CA PHE A 109 0.36 5.99 -13.62
C PHE A 109 0.68 7.47 -13.88
N ASP A 110 -0.01 8.39 -13.20
CA ASP A 110 0.18 9.83 -13.39
C ASP A 110 1.50 10.36 -12.80
N ALA A 111 2.14 9.60 -11.89
CA ALA A 111 3.43 9.96 -11.32
C ALA A 111 4.63 9.58 -12.19
N VAL A 112 4.44 8.68 -13.16
CA VAL A 112 5.53 8.14 -14.01
C VAL A 112 6.32 9.25 -14.68
N ASP A 113 5.65 10.20 -15.31
CA ASP A 113 6.30 11.28 -16.06
C ASP A 113 7.10 12.21 -15.12
N PHE A 114 6.57 12.49 -13.93
CA PHE A 114 7.26 13.32 -12.93
C PHE A 114 8.52 12.63 -12.43
N ILE A 115 8.41 11.37 -12.01
CA ILE A 115 9.55 10.59 -11.51
C ILE A 115 10.59 10.38 -12.61
N SER A 116 10.16 10.05 -13.82
CA SER A 116 11.07 9.83 -14.96
C SER A 116 11.81 11.10 -15.37
N THR A 117 11.24 12.27 -15.11
CA THR A 117 11.88 13.57 -15.34
C THR A 117 12.82 13.97 -14.20
N LEU A 118 12.44 13.70 -12.96
CA LEU A 118 13.15 14.17 -11.76
C LEU A 118 14.31 13.26 -11.37
N ALA A 119 14.15 11.94 -11.44
CA ALA A 119 15.17 11.01 -10.98
C ALA A 119 16.56 11.22 -11.61
N PRO A 120 16.70 11.47 -12.93
CA PRO A 120 17.99 11.79 -13.55
C PRO A 120 18.61 13.12 -13.10
N GLN A 121 17.79 14.05 -12.58
CA GLN A 121 18.26 15.35 -12.08
C GLN A 121 18.79 15.28 -10.65
N TYR A 122 18.41 14.23 -9.90
CA TYR A 122 18.80 14.01 -8.51
C TYR A 122 19.42 12.60 -8.36
N PRO A 123 20.58 12.33 -9.00
CA PRO A 123 21.18 10.99 -9.02
C PRO A 123 21.69 10.49 -7.66
N ASP A 124 21.87 11.40 -6.69
CA ASP A 124 22.27 11.08 -5.32
C ASP A 124 21.06 10.77 -4.41
N GLN A 125 19.85 10.73 -4.96
CA GLN A 125 18.60 10.44 -4.24
C GLN A 125 17.97 9.17 -4.81
N ASP A 126 17.39 8.36 -3.93
CA ASP A 126 16.66 7.16 -4.31
C ASP A 126 15.19 7.50 -4.60
N PHE A 127 14.58 6.81 -5.56
CA PHE A 127 13.17 7.01 -5.92
C PHE A 127 12.43 5.67 -5.88
N TRP A 128 11.30 5.64 -5.16
CA TRP A 128 10.39 4.50 -5.19
C TRP A 128 9.11 4.91 -5.90
N LEU A 129 8.78 4.20 -6.97
CA LEU A 129 7.57 4.38 -7.76
C LEU A 129 6.67 3.16 -7.59
N PHE A 130 5.52 3.32 -6.93
CA PHE A 130 4.56 2.22 -6.80
C PHE A 130 3.36 2.36 -7.74
N ASP A 131 2.77 1.21 -8.08
CA ASP A 131 1.67 1.08 -9.03
C ASP A 131 1.95 1.57 -10.45
N ALA A 132 3.23 1.66 -10.81
CA ALA A 132 3.66 2.00 -12.15
C ALA A 132 5.11 1.58 -12.36
N THR A 133 5.55 1.65 -13.61
CA THR A 133 6.93 1.37 -14.00
C THR A 133 7.54 2.63 -14.62
N ALA A 134 8.72 3.01 -14.17
CA ALA A 134 9.49 4.07 -14.81
C ALA A 134 9.93 3.66 -16.23
N ASP A 135 10.19 4.64 -17.10
CA ASP A 135 10.61 4.41 -18.49
C ASP A 135 12.09 3.99 -18.58
N TYR A 136 12.44 2.84 -18.02
CA TYR A 136 13.83 2.36 -17.89
C TYR A 136 14.56 2.22 -19.23
N ASP A 137 13.84 1.90 -20.31
CA ASP A 137 14.42 1.70 -21.66
C ASP A 137 14.49 2.99 -22.50
N GLY A 138 13.93 4.10 -21.98
CA GLY A 138 13.89 5.40 -22.65
C GLY A 138 13.03 5.45 -23.91
N VAL A 139 12.19 4.45 -24.16
CA VAL A 139 11.40 4.35 -25.41
C VAL A 139 10.35 5.45 -25.50
N ASN A 140 9.82 5.91 -24.37
CA ASN A 140 8.79 6.95 -24.33
C ASN A 140 9.37 8.37 -24.15
N GLY A 141 10.70 8.50 -24.20
CA GLY A 141 11.38 9.79 -23.99
C GLY A 141 11.39 10.25 -22.53
N GLY A 142 11.16 9.33 -21.58
CA GLY A 142 11.27 9.56 -20.15
C GLY A 142 12.73 9.47 -19.70
N CYS A 143 13.01 8.57 -18.75
CA CYS A 143 14.30 8.43 -18.07
C CYS A 143 15.52 8.27 -19.00
N SER A 144 15.35 7.92 -20.28
CA SER A 144 16.45 7.80 -21.26
C SER A 144 17.57 6.81 -20.84
N ASN A 145 17.23 5.79 -20.05
CA ASN A 145 18.15 4.86 -19.35
C ASN A 145 18.91 5.44 -18.14
N ASP A 146 18.56 6.63 -17.66
CA ASP A 146 19.20 7.31 -16.52
C ASP A 146 18.45 7.12 -15.19
N CYS A 147 17.45 6.23 -15.14
CA CYS A 147 16.69 5.92 -13.90
C CYS A 147 17.29 4.75 -13.11
N GLU A 148 18.62 4.68 -13.03
CA GLU A 148 19.34 3.66 -12.23
C GLU A 148 19.07 3.78 -10.73
N ASN A 149 18.59 4.93 -10.25
CA ASN A 149 18.19 5.22 -8.87
C ASN A 149 16.67 5.06 -8.60
N VAL A 150 15.91 4.49 -9.54
CA VAL A 150 14.47 4.27 -9.39
C VAL A 150 14.16 2.80 -9.19
N TYR A 151 13.46 2.45 -8.12
CA TYR A 151 12.84 1.14 -7.94
C TYR A 151 11.33 1.25 -8.21
N SER A 152 10.82 0.44 -9.13
CA SER A 152 9.40 0.42 -9.49
C SER A 152 8.70 -0.83 -8.95
N ILE A 153 7.49 -0.65 -8.43
CA ILE A 153 6.61 -1.72 -7.98
C ILE A 153 5.33 -1.66 -8.80
N THR A 154 4.96 -2.77 -9.42
CA THR A 154 3.63 -2.97 -10.02
C THR A 154 2.94 -4.12 -9.32
N PHE A 155 1.62 -4.22 -9.49
CA PHE A 155 0.81 -5.24 -8.85
C PHE A 155 0.13 -6.11 -9.91
N LYS A 156 -0.05 -7.39 -9.60
CA LYS A 156 -0.86 -8.31 -10.41
C LYS A 156 -2.31 -8.25 -9.99
N GLN A 157 -2.91 -7.08 -10.17
CA GLN A 157 -4.27 -6.81 -9.70
C GLN A 157 -5.34 -7.67 -10.39
N ASN A 158 -5.08 -8.19 -11.59
CA ASN A 158 -5.89 -9.21 -12.22
C ASN A 158 -6.03 -10.47 -11.36
N GLU A 159 -4.99 -10.93 -10.66
CA GLU A 159 -5.05 -12.09 -9.76
C GLU A 159 -6.06 -11.85 -8.63
N ALA A 160 -6.05 -10.66 -8.03
CA ALA A 160 -7.00 -10.24 -7.00
C ALA A 160 -8.42 -10.11 -7.57
N GLY A 161 -8.54 -9.52 -8.77
CA GLY A 161 -9.80 -9.43 -9.51
C GLY A 161 -10.41 -10.80 -9.77
N TYR A 162 -9.60 -11.80 -10.13
CA TYR A 162 -10.05 -13.17 -10.34
C TYR A 162 -10.69 -13.76 -9.08
N LEU A 163 -10.06 -13.60 -7.92
CA LEU A 163 -10.65 -14.04 -6.65
C LEU A 163 -11.97 -13.30 -6.36
N ALA A 164 -12.00 -11.98 -6.60
CA ALA A 164 -13.20 -11.16 -6.42
C ALA A 164 -14.38 -11.64 -7.29
N GLY A 165 -14.13 -11.88 -8.57
CA GLY A 165 -15.12 -12.39 -9.52
C GLY A 165 -15.63 -13.77 -9.11
N TYR A 166 -14.73 -14.68 -8.75
CA TYR A 166 -15.08 -16.03 -8.30
C TYR A 166 -15.97 -16.00 -7.05
N MET A 167 -15.57 -15.20 -6.05
CA MET A 167 -16.34 -14.99 -4.83
C MET A 167 -17.72 -14.39 -5.12
N ALA A 168 -17.81 -13.40 -6.02
CA ALA A 168 -19.09 -12.80 -6.39
C ALA A 168 -20.03 -13.82 -7.04
N ALA A 169 -19.56 -14.57 -8.04
CA ALA A 169 -20.37 -15.58 -8.71
C ALA A 169 -20.87 -16.65 -7.74
N GLY A 170 -19.96 -17.22 -6.92
CA GLY A 170 -20.30 -18.26 -5.95
C GLY A 170 -21.27 -17.77 -4.86
N THR A 171 -21.07 -16.54 -4.37
CA THR A 171 -21.92 -15.94 -3.32
C THR A 171 -23.32 -15.64 -3.85
N LEU A 172 -23.43 -15.07 -5.06
CA LEU A 172 -24.72 -14.79 -5.70
C LEU A 172 -25.47 -16.09 -6.01
N ALA A 173 -24.79 -17.11 -6.54
CA ALA A 173 -25.38 -18.40 -6.84
C ALA A 173 -25.91 -19.12 -5.58
N ALA A 174 -25.24 -18.94 -4.44
CA ALA A 174 -25.67 -19.50 -3.16
C ALA A 174 -26.83 -18.74 -2.52
N GLY A 175 -27.09 -17.49 -2.92
CA GLY A 175 -28.15 -16.65 -2.35
C GLY A 175 -27.95 -16.37 -0.86
N THR A 176 -26.69 -16.27 -0.40
CA THR A 176 -26.36 -16.08 1.03
C THR A 176 -26.40 -14.62 1.49
N LEU A 177 -26.62 -13.68 0.57
CA LEU A 177 -26.65 -12.24 0.85
C LEU A 177 -28.07 -11.80 1.22
N PRO A 178 -28.35 -11.45 2.49
CA PRO A 178 -29.67 -11.01 2.91
C PRO A 178 -30.16 -9.81 2.10
N GLY A 179 -31.35 -9.92 1.52
CA GLY A 179 -31.97 -8.89 0.67
C GLY A 179 -31.55 -8.92 -0.79
N ALA A 180 -30.55 -9.73 -1.16
CA ALA A 180 -30.04 -9.90 -2.52
C ALA A 180 -30.08 -11.37 -2.99
N GLU A 181 -30.96 -12.19 -2.42
CA GLU A 181 -31.04 -13.63 -2.68
C GLU A 181 -31.46 -13.97 -4.11
N ASP A 182 -32.13 -13.04 -4.81
CA ASP A 182 -32.53 -13.15 -6.21
C ASP A 182 -31.56 -12.45 -7.19
N ALA A 183 -30.50 -11.83 -6.68
CA ALA A 183 -29.52 -11.16 -7.49
C ALA A 183 -28.67 -12.17 -8.27
N THR A 184 -28.46 -11.88 -9.54
CA THR A 184 -27.72 -12.76 -10.47
C THR A 184 -26.53 -12.07 -11.13
N LYS A 185 -26.37 -10.77 -10.88
CA LYS A 185 -25.33 -9.94 -11.49
C LYS A 185 -24.38 -9.38 -10.46
N ALA A 186 -23.19 -9.04 -10.93
CA ALA A 186 -22.23 -8.23 -10.19
C ALA A 186 -21.91 -6.96 -10.97
N GLY A 187 -21.51 -5.90 -10.27
CA GLY A 187 -21.06 -4.66 -10.87
C GLY A 187 -19.59 -4.39 -10.58
N VAL A 188 -18.89 -3.78 -11.53
CA VAL A 188 -17.53 -3.25 -11.34
C VAL A 188 -17.53 -1.80 -11.83
N ILE A 189 -17.15 -0.89 -10.94
CA ILE A 189 -17.05 0.55 -11.24
C ILE A 189 -15.59 0.94 -11.24
N GLY A 190 -15.04 1.21 -12.42
CA GLY A 190 -13.69 1.75 -12.56
C GLY A 190 -13.66 3.26 -12.47
N ALA A 191 -12.61 3.86 -11.91
CA ALA A 191 -12.43 5.31 -11.94
C ALA A 191 -12.30 5.83 -13.40
N VAL A 192 -11.32 5.32 -14.13
CA VAL A 192 -10.98 5.74 -15.49
C VAL A 192 -10.42 4.55 -16.28
N GLU A 193 -10.58 4.57 -17.60
CA GLU A 193 -10.10 3.52 -18.50
C GLU A 193 -8.59 3.65 -18.70
N ILE A 194 -7.82 3.02 -17.81
CA ILE A 194 -6.36 2.90 -17.87
C ILE A 194 -5.97 1.43 -17.63
N PRO A 195 -4.77 0.98 -18.05
CA PRO A 195 -4.37 -0.43 -17.97
C PRO A 195 -4.55 -1.06 -16.58
N VAL A 196 -4.15 -0.36 -15.51
CA VAL A 196 -4.30 -0.85 -14.12
C VAL A 196 -5.76 -1.17 -13.77
N ILE A 197 -6.70 -0.32 -14.15
CA ILE A 197 -8.14 -0.51 -13.85
C ILE A 197 -8.73 -1.60 -14.77
N ALA A 198 -8.30 -1.65 -16.03
CA ALA A 198 -8.71 -2.70 -16.95
C ALA A 198 -8.22 -4.09 -16.48
N ASP A 199 -7.03 -4.17 -15.88
CA ASP A 199 -6.45 -5.41 -15.38
C ASP A 199 -7.27 -6.02 -14.23
N PHE A 200 -7.74 -5.18 -13.30
CA PHE A 200 -8.72 -5.58 -12.28
C PHE A 200 -10.00 -6.16 -12.91
N LEU A 201 -10.56 -5.47 -13.91
CA LEU A 201 -11.82 -5.88 -14.55
C LEU A 201 -11.68 -7.19 -15.33
N VAL A 202 -10.61 -7.35 -16.10
CA VAL A 202 -10.31 -8.58 -16.85
C VAL A 202 -10.15 -9.77 -15.89
N GLY A 203 -9.47 -9.58 -14.76
CA GLY A 203 -9.40 -10.57 -13.70
C GLY A 203 -10.79 -10.92 -13.17
N PHE A 204 -11.60 -9.90 -12.83
CA PHE A 204 -12.95 -10.08 -12.31
C PHE A 204 -13.85 -10.87 -13.24
N GLU A 205 -13.90 -10.52 -14.53
CA GLU A 205 -14.72 -11.23 -15.51
C GLU A 205 -14.32 -12.70 -15.63
N ALA A 206 -13.01 -12.98 -15.72
CA ALA A 206 -12.49 -14.34 -15.78
C ALA A 206 -12.81 -15.16 -14.52
N GLY A 207 -12.67 -14.54 -13.34
CA GLY A 207 -13.03 -15.16 -12.07
C GLY A 207 -14.53 -15.44 -11.94
N PHE A 208 -15.36 -14.50 -12.38
CA PHE A 208 -16.82 -14.62 -12.33
C PHE A 208 -17.32 -15.77 -13.21
N GLU A 209 -16.76 -15.93 -14.42
CA GLU A 209 -17.03 -17.10 -15.26
C GLU A 209 -16.57 -18.40 -14.61
N ALA A 210 -15.37 -18.42 -14.03
CA ALA A 210 -14.84 -19.60 -13.34
C ALA A 210 -15.68 -20.03 -12.13
N GLY A 211 -16.29 -19.07 -11.42
CA GLY A 211 -17.22 -19.32 -10.32
C GLY A 211 -18.63 -19.77 -10.76
N GLY A 212 -18.85 -19.98 -12.06
CA GLY A 212 -20.10 -20.47 -12.63
C GLY A 212 -21.07 -19.38 -13.11
N GLY A 213 -20.65 -18.11 -13.10
CA GLY A 213 -21.39 -17.00 -13.69
C GLY A 213 -21.19 -16.88 -15.21
N SER A 214 -21.86 -15.90 -15.82
CA SER A 214 -21.62 -15.48 -17.19
C SER A 214 -20.95 -14.10 -17.18
N SER A 215 -19.91 -13.87 -17.99
CA SER A 215 -19.33 -12.52 -18.14
C SER A 215 -20.37 -11.48 -18.58
N SER A 216 -21.43 -11.88 -19.28
CA SER A 216 -22.54 -10.99 -19.63
C SER A 216 -23.35 -10.45 -18.44
N ASP A 217 -23.21 -11.08 -17.27
CA ASP A 217 -23.86 -10.68 -16.01
C ASP A 217 -22.95 -9.79 -15.15
N VAL A 218 -21.73 -9.49 -15.63
CA VAL A 218 -20.86 -8.47 -15.06
C VAL A 218 -21.19 -7.12 -15.68
N LEU A 219 -21.71 -6.20 -14.87
CA LEU A 219 -21.99 -4.82 -15.26
C LEU A 219 -20.73 -3.97 -15.02
N SER A 220 -20.06 -3.54 -16.07
CA SER A 220 -18.88 -2.67 -15.95
C SER A 220 -19.19 -1.23 -16.38
N GLN A 221 -18.75 -0.23 -15.60
CA GLN A 221 -18.81 1.17 -16.04
C GLN A 221 -17.68 2.01 -15.45
N TYR A 222 -17.13 2.92 -16.24
CA TYR A 222 -16.18 3.93 -15.76
C TYR A 222 -16.89 5.21 -15.28
N ILE A 223 -16.39 5.78 -14.18
CA ILE A 223 -16.83 7.08 -13.68
C ILE A 223 -16.43 8.16 -14.69
N GLY A 224 -15.14 8.24 -15.05
CA GLY A 224 -14.59 9.25 -15.94
C GLY A 224 -14.70 10.68 -15.39
N GLY A 225 -14.72 11.67 -16.29
CA GLY A 225 -14.75 13.08 -15.89
C GLY A 225 -13.38 13.61 -15.46
N SER A 226 -13.37 14.76 -14.78
CA SER A 226 -12.12 15.44 -14.40
C SER A 226 -11.50 14.95 -13.09
N LEU A 227 -12.27 14.26 -12.25
CA LEU A 227 -11.86 13.77 -10.92
C LEU A 227 -12.31 12.31 -10.70
N PRO A 228 -11.92 11.37 -11.57
CA PRO A 228 -12.49 10.02 -11.59
C PRO A 228 -12.30 9.22 -10.28
N PHE A 229 -11.26 9.52 -9.51
CA PHE A 229 -10.97 8.91 -8.21
C PHE A 229 -11.55 9.69 -7.00
N ALA A 230 -12.24 10.80 -7.23
CA ALA A 230 -12.79 11.67 -6.17
C ALA A 230 -14.20 12.21 -6.50
N ASP A 231 -15.01 11.42 -7.24
CA ASP A 231 -16.39 11.74 -7.62
C ASP A 231 -17.37 10.69 -7.06
N ALA A 232 -17.47 10.67 -5.73
CA ALA A 232 -18.38 9.79 -5.02
C ALA A 232 -19.87 9.97 -5.43
N PRO A 233 -20.40 11.18 -5.67
CA PRO A 233 -21.77 11.34 -6.17
C PRO A 233 -22.02 10.59 -7.48
N ARG A 234 -21.10 10.67 -8.43
CA ARG A 234 -21.25 9.94 -9.71
C ARG A 234 -21.10 8.43 -9.54
N ALA A 235 -20.19 7.97 -8.70
CA ALA A 235 -20.07 6.54 -8.37
C ALA A 235 -21.37 5.99 -7.75
N LYS A 236 -22.01 6.77 -6.87
CA LYS A 236 -23.30 6.43 -6.26
C LYS A 236 -24.40 6.28 -7.30
N GLU A 237 -24.50 7.21 -8.25
CA GLU A 237 -25.48 7.14 -9.34
C GLU A 237 -25.30 5.87 -10.19
N ILE A 238 -24.05 5.56 -10.55
CA ILE A 238 -23.71 4.35 -11.32
C ILE A 238 -24.06 3.08 -10.52
N ALA A 239 -23.65 3.00 -9.26
CA ALA A 239 -23.92 1.84 -8.40
C ALA A 239 -25.43 1.64 -8.20
N THR A 240 -26.18 2.72 -7.94
CA THR A 240 -27.65 2.67 -7.85
C THR A 240 -28.27 2.11 -9.13
N SER A 241 -27.76 2.51 -10.29
CA SER A 241 -28.20 1.96 -11.58
C SER A 241 -27.86 0.47 -11.73
N MET A 242 -26.67 0.03 -11.30
CA MET A 242 -26.27 -1.38 -11.36
C MET A 242 -27.13 -2.26 -10.44
N TYR A 243 -27.38 -1.81 -9.21
CA TYR A 243 -28.28 -2.50 -8.28
C TYR A 243 -29.70 -2.60 -8.85
N GLY A 244 -30.22 -1.53 -9.47
CA GLY A 244 -31.51 -1.55 -10.16
C GLY A 244 -31.57 -2.48 -11.39
N GLN A 245 -30.42 -2.87 -11.95
CA GLN A 245 -30.29 -3.84 -13.04
C GLN A 245 -30.12 -5.29 -12.56
N GLY A 246 -30.17 -5.53 -11.26
CA GLY A 246 -30.10 -6.85 -10.64
C GLY A 246 -28.74 -7.21 -10.07
N ALA A 247 -27.81 -6.26 -9.93
CA ALA A 247 -26.56 -6.50 -9.23
C ALA A 247 -26.81 -6.76 -7.73
N GLY A 248 -26.17 -7.79 -7.18
CA GLY A 248 -26.17 -8.05 -5.73
C GLY A 248 -24.95 -7.45 -5.03
N ILE A 249 -23.83 -7.43 -5.75
CA ILE A 249 -22.52 -6.95 -5.31
C ILE A 249 -22.00 -5.93 -6.32
N VAL A 250 -21.50 -4.78 -5.88
CA VAL A 250 -20.76 -3.83 -6.73
C VAL A 250 -19.37 -3.55 -6.16
N TRP A 251 -18.34 -3.63 -6.99
CA TRP A 251 -16.96 -3.40 -6.61
C TRP A 251 -16.44 -2.04 -7.14
N PRO A 252 -16.08 -1.08 -6.26
CA PRO A 252 -15.52 0.20 -6.68
C PRO A 252 -14.00 0.15 -6.84
N VAL A 253 -13.52 -0.08 -8.06
CA VAL A 253 -12.10 0.10 -8.42
C VAL A 253 -11.81 1.58 -8.69
N ALA A 254 -11.99 2.42 -7.66
CA ALA A 254 -12.10 3.86 -7.86
C ALA A 254 -11.63 4.78 -6.72
N GLY A 255 -10.81 4.31 -5.78
CA GLY A 255 -10.33 5.12 -4.66
C GLY A 255 -11.46 5.79 -3.88
N SER A 256 -11.32 7.07 -3.52
CA SER A 256 -12.32 7.82 -2.76
C SER A 256 -13.70 7.94 -3.43
N SER A 257 -13.80 7.80 -4.75
CA SER A 257 -15.10 7.68 -5.42
C SER A 257 -15.91 6.48 -4.90
N GLY A 258 -15.23 5.44 -4.42
CA GLY A 258 -15.84 4.23 -3.85
C GLY A 258 -16.79 4.49 -2.68
N PHE A 259 -16.63 5.60 -1.94
CA PHE A 259 -17.58 5.98 -0.89
C PHE A 259 -19.03 6.10 -1.39
N GLY A 260 -19.21 6.50 -2.65
CA GLY A 260 -20.54 6.56 -3.26
C GLY A 260 -21.15 5.17 -3.50
N VAL A 261 -20.32 4.15 -3.76
CA VAL A 261 -20.78 2.77 -3.92
C VAL A 261 -21.21 2.18 -2.59
N PHE A 262 -20.48 2.44 -1.51
CA PHE A 262 -20.89 2.02 -0.16
C PHE A 262 -22.17 2.73 0.28
N GLU A 263 -22.32 4.03 -0.02
CA GLU A 263 -23.58 4.75 0.23
C GLU A 263 -24.76 4.15 -0.56
N ALA A 264 -24.56 3.84 -1.85
CA ALA A 264 -25.58 3.17 -2.66
C ALA A 264 -25.91 1.77 -2.12
N ALA A 265 -24.91 1.01 -1.67
CA ALA A 265 -25.12 -0.32 -1.09
C ALA A 265 -26.04 -0.26 0.14
N VAL A 266 -25.83 0.73 1.02
CA VAL A 266 -26.72 0.97 2.17
C VAL A 266 -28.13 1.32 1.72
N GLU A 267 -28.29 2.29 0.82
CA GLU A 267 -29.61 2.78 0.38
C GLU A 267 -30.42 1.75 -0.41
N GLN A 268 -29.73 0.88 -1.17
CA GLN A 268 -30.36 -0.17 -1.97
C GLN A 268 -30.50 -1.50 -1.22
N GLU A 269 -30.02 -1.58 0.04
CA GLU A 269 -29.95 -2.83 0.80
C GLU A 269 -29.21 -3.92 0.00
N ARG A 270 -28.05 -3.57 -0.54
CA ARG A 270 -27.15 -4.40 -1.35
C ARG A 270 -25.74 -4.39 -0.78
N TYR A 271 -24.82 -5.09 -1.44
CA TYR A 271 -23.47 -5.33 -0.93
C TYR A 271 -22.41 -4.78 -1.88
N ALA A 272 -21.23 -4.54 -1.33
CA ALA A 272 -20.05 -4.15 -2.08
C ALA A 272 -18.84 -4.99 -1.68
N PHE A 273 -17.85 -5.05 -2.57
CA PHE A 273 -16.48 -5.37 -2.16
C PHE A 273 -15.76 -4.08 -1.78
N GLY A 274 -14.87 -4.16 -0.79
CA GLY A 274 -13.84 -3.14 -0.58
C GLY A 274 -12.68 -3.29 -1.57
N ILE A 275 -11.78 -2.32 -1.60
CA ILE A 275 -10.56 -2.35 -2.40
C ILE A 275 -9.37 -1.74 -1.66
N ASP A 276 -8.17 -2.20 -2.05
CA ASP A 276 -6.83 -1.81 -1.61
C ASP A 276 -6.53 -2.14 -0.15
N SER A 277 -7.39 -1.66 0.77
CA SER A 277 -7.32 -1.85 2.21
C SER A 277 -8.54 -2.60 2.73
N ASP A 278 -8.51 -3.03 4.01
CA ASP A 278 -9.70 -3.60 4.65
C ASP A 278 -10.76 -2.54 4.95
N GLN A 279 -11.62 -2.26 3.97
CA GLN A 279 -12.70 -1.30 4.07
C GLN A 279 -13.88 -1.79 4.93
N SER A 280 -13.86 -3.03 5.43
CA SER A 280 -14.75 -3.40 6.52
C SER A 280 -14.36 -2.77 7.86
N GLU A 281 -13.10 -2.35 8.01
CA GLU A 281 -12.59 -1.71 9.21
C GLU A 281 -12.28 -0.22 8.99
N THR A 282 -11.74 0.16 7.82
CA THR A 282 -11.25 1.53 7.59
C THR A 282 -12.34 2.55 7.26
N LEU A 283 -13.52 2.10 6.80
CA LEU A 283 -14.66 3.00 6.59
C LEU A 283 -15.18 3.57 7.91
N GLU A 284 -15.61 4.83 7.92
CA GLU A 284 -15.99 5.52 9.17
C GLU A 284 -17.42 5.22 9.62
N LYS A 285 -18.27 4.75 8.71
CA LYS A 285 -19.70 4.55 8.94
C LYS A 285 -19.99 3.06 9.13
N PRO A 286 -20.47 2.62 10.32
CA PRO A 286 -20.79 1.22 10.58
C PRO A 286 -21.77 0.63 9.55
N GLU A 287 -22.77 1.40 9.13
CA GLU A 287 -23.74 0.93 8.14
C GLU A 287 -23.09 0.64 6.78
N GLN A 288 -21.99 1.32 6.44
CA GLN A 288 -21.23 1.05 5.22
C GLN A 288 -20.32 -0.17 5.40
N GLN A 289 -19.63 -0.27 6.54
CA GLN A 289 -18.81 -1.44 6.90
C GLN A 289 -19.63 -2.74 6.84
N GLU A 290 -20.87 -2.73 7.32
CA GLU A 290 -21.79 -3.88 7.30
C GLU A 290 -22.20 -4.32 5.88
N ARG A 291 -21.98 -3.49 4.85
CA ARG A 291 -22.27 -3.81 3.44
C ARG A 291 -21.03 -4.26 2.66
N VAL A 292 -19.85 -4.24 3.27
CA VAL A 292 -18.62 -4.78 2.68
C VAL A 292 -18.58 -6.29 2.97
N ILE A 293 -18.62 -7.14 1.95
CA ILE A 293 -18.59 -8.61 2.17
C ILE A 293 -17.18 -9.16 2.36
N THR A 294 -16.21 -8.50 1.75
CA THR A 294 -14.76 -8.62 1.95
C THR A 294 -14.11 -7.47 1.17
N SER A 295 -12.82 -7.24 1.37
CA SER A 295 -12.06 -6.23 0.65
C SER A 295 -11.00 -6.92 -0.21
N ILE A 296 -10.88 -6.51 -1.47
CA ILE A 296 -9.87 -7.01 -2.40
C ILE A 296 -8.62 -6.18 -2.21
N LEU A 297 -7.60 -6.80 -1.64
CA LEU A 297 -6.41 -6.12 -1.17
C LEU A 297 -5.43 -5.85 -2.31
N LYS A 298 -4.84 -4.66 -2.22
CA LYS A 298 -3.62 -4.25 -2.90
C LYS A 298 -2.74 -3.64 -1.83
N ASN A 299 -1.86 -4.45 -1.28
CA ASN A 299 -1.10 -4.14 -0.07
C ASN A 299 0.08 -3.21 -0.40
N VAL A 300 -0.23 -1.97 -0.80
CA VAL A 300 0.78 -0.96 -1.15
C VAL A 300 1.72 -0.70 0.02
N GLY A 301 1.18 -0.53 1.22
CA GLY A 301 1.98 -0.34 2.43
C GLY A 301 2.96 -1.47 2.67
N ALA A 302 2.50 -2.73 2.62
CA ALA A 302 3.37 -3.90 2.82
C ALA A 302 4.46 -4.01 1.74
N ALA A 303 4.16 -3.65 0.49
CA ALA A 303 5.14 -3.62 -0.58
C ALA A 303 6.22 -2.54 -0.35
N LEU A 304 5.86 -1.40 0.24
CA LEU A 304 6.82 -0.36 0.63
C LEU A 304 7.65 -0.80 1.84
N VAL A 305 7.06 -1.50 2.81
CA VAL A 305 7.79 -2.07 3.96
C VAL A 305 8.83 -3.09 3.49
N ASP A 306 8.46 -4.00 2.57
CA ASP A 306 9.43 -4.93 1.94
C ASP A 306 10.54 -4.18 1.20
N ALA A 307 10.20 -3.12 0.47
CA ALA A 307 11.18 -2.29 -0.21
C ALA A 307 12.16 -1.64 0.78
N ALA A 308 11.67 -1.12 1.90
CA ALA A 308 12.49 -0.52 2.95
C ALA A 308 13.43 -1.53 3.60
N GLN A 309 12.94 -2.75 3.90
CA GLN A 309 13.78 -3.82 4.42
C GLN A 309 14.91 -4.16 3.45
N ARG A 310 14.60 -4.35 2.17
CA ARG A 310 15.58 -4.70 1.14
C ARG A 310 16.55 -3.56 0.84
N ASP A 311 16.10 -2.32 0.94
CA ASP A 311 16.95 -1.14 0.81
C ASP A 311 17.95 -1.04 1.97
N ALA A 312 17.48 -1.25 3.22
CA ALA A 312 18.34 -1.30 4.40
C ALA A 312 19.38 -2.43 4.33
N ASP A 313 19.03 -3.55 3.71
CA ASP A 313 19.93 -4.69 3.47
C ASP A 313 20.88 -4.47 2.28
N GLY A 314 20.64 -3.45 1.45
CA GLY A 314 21.40 -3.18 0.23
C GLY A 314 21.08 -4.10 -0.95
N ASP A 315 19.93 -4.77 -0.90
CA ASP A 315 19.45 -5.77 -1.87
C ASP A 315 18.26 -5.26 -2.72
N LEU A 316 17.83 -4.00 -2.54
CA LEU A 316 16.77 -3.41 -3.38
C LEU A 316 17.27 -3.18 -4.81
N PRO A 317 16.59 -3.72 -5.84
CA PRO A 317 17.08 -3.73 -7.21
C PRO A 317 16.70 -2.43 -7.93
N TYR A 318 17.36 -1.33 -7.58
CA TYR A 318 17.22 -0.07 -8.31
C TYR A 318 17.51 -0.23 -9.82
N GLY A 319 16.88 0.58 -10.65
CA GLY A 319 16.92 0.47 -12.10
C GLY A 319 16.00 -0.63 -12.67
N THR A 320 15.14 -1.23 -11.84
CA THR A 320 14.25 -2.33 -12.25
C THR A 320 12.81 -2.16 -11.75
N SER A 321 11.90 -2.95 -12.34
CA SER A 321 10.51 -3.06 -11.91
C SER A 321 10.18 -4.48 -11.48
N GLU A 322 9.50 -4.63 -10.35
CA GLU A 322 8.95 -5.91 -9.89
C GLU A 322 7.42 -5.90 -9.92
N SER A 323 6.82 -7.02 -10.34
CA SER A 323 5.37 -7.18 -10.40
C SER A 323 4.92 -8.20 -9.35
N LEU A 324 4.30 -7.69 -8.30
CA LEU A 324 3.98 -8.44 -7.09
C LEU A 324 2.52 -8.92 -7.12
N GLY A 325 2.29 -10.21 -6.86
CA GLY A 325 0.96 -10.82 -6.89
C GLY A 325 0.59 -11.57 -5.61
N LEU A 326 -0.28 -12.57 -5.75
CA LEU A 326 -0.69 -13.46 -4.66
C LEU A 326 0.50 -14.22 -4.07
N LYS A 327 1.47 -14.58 -4.92
CA LYS A 327 2.69 -15.28 -4.52
C LYS A 327 3.52 -14.48 -3.51
N GLU A 328 3.58 -13.17 -3.70
CA GLU A 328 4.31 -12.23 -2.83
C GLU A 328 3.40 -11.66 -1.72
N GLY A 329 2.11 -12.01 -1.68
CA GLY A 329 1.13 -11.46 -0.73
C GLY A 329 0.80 -9.97 -0.97
N ALA A 330 1.19 -9.41 -2.11
CA ALA A 330 1.00 -8.00 -2.43
C ALA A 330 -0.43 -7.68 -2.90
N VAL A 331 -1.16 -8.70 -3.32
CA VAL A 331 -2.61 -8.62 -3.58
C VAL A 331 -3.32 -9.79 -2.90
N GLY A 332 -4.62 -9.68 -2.70
CA GLY A 332 -5.40 -10.76 -2.08
C GLY A 332 -6.81 -10.33 -1.70
N TYR A 333 -7.31 -10.91 -0.62
CA TYR A 333 -8.61 -10.56 -0.04
C TYR A 333 -8.53 -10.63 1.48
N VAL A 334 -9.48 -9.97 2.15
CA VAL A 334 -9.60 -10.03 3.61
C VAL A 334 -10.38 -11.27 4.02
N ASP A 335 -9.75 -12.12 4.83
CA ASP A 335 -10.39 -13.26 5.50
C ASP A 335 -10.70 -12.89 6.97
N ASN A 336 -11.89 -12.33 7.18
CA ASN A 336 -12.38 -11.91 8.50
C ASN A 336 -13.81 -12.39 8.76
N ALA A 337 -14.36 -12.06 9.93
CA ALA A 337 -15.70 -12.50 10.34
C ALA A 337 -16.82 -12.10 9.36
N GLN A 338 -16.70 -10.97 8.65
CA GLN A 338 -17.68 -10.57 7.64
C GLN A 338 -17.56 -11.45 6.39
N TYR A 339 -16.34 -11.73 5.94
CA TYR A 339 -16.10 -12.69 4.86
C TYR A 339 -16.69 -14.07 5.20
N GLU A 340 -16.46 -14.57 6.43
CA GLU A 340 -17.04 -15.84 6.87
C GLU A 340 -18.58 -15.83 6.93
N GLN A 341 -19.16 -14.66 7.23
CA GLN A 341 -20.61 -14.48 7.33
C GLN A 341 -21.28 -14.52 5.97
N PHE A 342 -20.71 -13.85 4.96
CA PHE A 342 -21.37 -13.63 3.68
C PHE A 342 -20.95 -14.62 2.60
N VAL A 343 -19.69 -15.07 2.61
CA VAL A 343 -19.15 -15.96 1.58
C VAL A 343 -19.33 -17.43 2.02
N PRO A 344 -20.06 -18.26 1.24
CA PRO A 344 -20.33 -19.65 1.59
C PRO A 344 -19.06 -20.47 1.81
N GLN A 345 -19.05 -21.39 2.79
CA GLN A 345 -17.88 -22.22 3.11
C GLN A 345 -17.25 -22.89 1.88
N ASN A 346 -18.06 -23.47 0.99
CA ASN A 346 -17.54 -24.14 -0.20
C ASN A 346 -16.80 -23.15 -1.14
N VAL A 347 -17.31 -21.93 -1.27
CA VAL A 347 -16.65 -20.87 -2.05
C VAL A 347 -15.35 -20.45 -1.36
N ARG A 348 -15.33 -20.35 -0.04
CA ARG A 348 -14.10 -20.03 0.72
C ARG A 348 -13.02 -21.10 0.54
N ASP A 349 -13.39 -22.36 0.66
CA ASP A 349 -12.47 -23.50 0.47
C ASP A 349 -11.87 -23.49 -0.95
N GLU A 350 -12.71 -23.25 -1.97
CA GLU A 350 -12.28 -23.14 -3.37
C GLU A 350 -11.38 -21.93 -3.61
N VAL A 351 -11.67 -20.78 -3.01
CA VAL A 351 -10.85 -19.56 -3.13
C VAL A 351 -9.45 -19.75 -2.56
N VAL A 352 -9.30 -20.48 -1.44
CA VAL A 352 -7.98 -20.81 -0.88
C VAL A 352 -7.17 -21.69 -1.85
N GLU A 353 -7.82 -22.70 -2.43
CA GLU A 353 -7.19 -23.58 -3.42
C GLU A 353 -6.79 -22.80 -4.68
N ILE A 354 -7.69 -21.99 -5.23
CA ILE A 354 -7.45 -21.15 -6.40
C ILE A 354 -6.33 -20.14 -6.13
N SER A 355 -6.32 -19.49 -4.97
CA SER A 355 -5.26 -18.54 -4.60
C SER A 355 -3.89 -19.21 -4.63
N THR A 356 -3.80 -20.45 -4.13
CA THR A 356 -2.57 -21.26 -4.17
C THR A 356 -2.17 -21.59 -5.61
N GLN A 357 -3.13 -22.01 -6.44
CA GLN A 357 -2.89 -22.36 -7.84
C GLN A 357 -2.50 -21.14 -8.70
N ILE A 358 -3.01 -19.95 -8.40
CA ILE A 358 -2.57 -18.72 -9.07
C ILE A 358 -1.15 -18.36 -8.61
N ALA A 359 -0.89 -18.40 -7.30
CA ALA A 359 0.42 -18.08 -6.73
C ALA A 359 1.54 -19.02 -7.24
N ASP A 360 1.25 -20.30 -7.46
CA ASP A 360 2.22 -21.26 -8.00
C ASP A 360 2.25 -21.34 -9.54
N GLY A 361 1.35 -20.61 -10.22
CA GLY A 361 1.26 -20.51 -11.69
C GLY A 361 0.49 -21.64 -12.37
N SER A 362 -0.13 -22.56 -11.62
CA SER A 362 -1.03 -23.59 -12.15
C SER A 362 -2.27 -22.99 -12.83
N ILE A 363 -2.77 -21.86 -12.32
CA ILE A 363 -3.76 -21.00 -12.98
C ILE A 363 -3.04 -19.74 -13.47
N THR A 364 -3.14 -19.46 -14.77
CA THR A 364 -2.72 -18.18 -15.34
C THR A 364 -3.95 -17.30 -15.57
N VAL A 365 -4.01 -16.19 -14.84
CA VAL A 365 -5.10 -15.22 -14.97
C VAL A 365 -4.84 -14.29 -16.17
N PRO A 366 -5.85 -14.01 -17.02
CA PRO A 366 -5.72 -13.01 -18.09
C PRO A 366 -5.31 -11.64 -17.53
N SER A 367 -4.55 -10.86 -18.30
CA SER A 367 -4.07 -9.53 -17.91
C SER A 367 -4.31 -8.53 -19.02
N ALA A 368 -4.44 -7.25 -18.64
CA ALA A 368 -4.55 -6.12 -19.56
C ALA A 368 -3.19 -5.53 -19.99
N PHE A 369 -2.07 -6.09 -19.53
CA PHE A 369 -0.70 -5.68 -19.86
C PHE A 369 -0.06 -6.49 -20.99
#